data_AF-A0A4R4X9N8-F1
#
_entry.id   AF-A0A4R4X9N8-F1
#
_cell.length_a   1.000
_cell.length_b   1.000
_cell.length_c   1.000
_cell.angle_alpha   90.00
_cell.angle_beta   90.00
_cell.angle_gamma   90.00
#
_symmetry.space_group_name_H-M   'P 1'
#
loop_
_entity.id
_entity.type
_entity.pdbx_description
1 polymer ?
#
loop_
_entity_poly.entity_id
_entity_poly.type
_entity_poly.pdbx_seq_one_letter_code
_entity_poly.pdbx_strand_id
1 'polypeptide(L)'
;MECIRTRHKETCGPDCVGHARYCPERSGGEWEFKKPKGRKTQPVPIPEPLIPLLRAHKAAQAAERLAAGSAWNDRDLVFRRPDGRPIDPTDDRKEWRALLDEVGVPPARFHDARHTAATLLLEQGVDIRVVQEILGHSSLAVTKRDTHVTSRLARDAADRMGKALWG
;
A
#
# COMPACT_ATOMS: atom_id res chain seq x y z
N MET A 1 -9.81 -12.05 -14.55
CA MET A 1 -9.69 -13.48 -14.15
C MET A 1 -11.07 -13.99 -13.82
N GLU A 2 -11.84 -14.37 -14.82
CA GLU A 2 -13.16 -15.01 -14.65
C GLU A 2 -13.04 -16.29 -13.82
N CYS A 3 -14.14 -16.74 -13.21
CA CYS A 3 -14.20 -18.04 -12.55
C CYS A 3 -14.18 -19.13 -13.63
N ILE A 4 -13.01 -19.42 -14.19
CA ILE A 4 -12.85 -20.57 -15.08
C ILE A 4 -13.11 -21.79 -14.21
N ARG A 5 -14.14 -22.57 -14.55
CA ARG A 5 -14.59 -23.82 -13.88
C ARG A 5 -13.51 -24.91 -13.70
N THR A 6 -12.26 -24.60 -13.98
CA THR A 6 -11.16 -25.54 -14.17
C THR A 6 -10.22 -25.68 -12.98
N ARG A 7 -10.35 -24.89 -11.90
CA ARG A 7 -9.52 -25.09 -10.68
C ARG A 7 -10.25 -25.50 -9.40
N HIS A 8 -11.55 -25.28 -9.29
CA HIS A 8 -12.36 -25.76 -8.16
C HIS A 8 -13.60 -26.43 -8.74
N LYS A 9 -13.56 -27.77 -8.82
CA LYS A 9 -14.45 -28.54 -9.70
C LYS A 9 -15.81 -28.91 -9.10
N GLU A 10 -16.09 -28.60 -7.83
CA GLU A 10 -17.16 -29.31 -7.12
C GLU A 10 -18.28 -28.45 -6.52
N THR A 11 -18.15 -27.12 -6.46
CA THR A 11 -19.11 -26.29 -5.69
C THR A 11 -20.01 -25.35 -6.50
N CYS A 12 -19.81 -25.19 -7.82
CA CYS A 12 -20.59 -24.22 -8.61
C CYS A 12 -21.72 -24.90 -9.41
N GLY A 13 -22.94 -24.38 -9.30
CA GLY A 13 -24.09 -24.81 -10.12
C GLY A 13 -23.92 -24.52 -11.63
N PRO A 14 -24.67 -25.23 -12.49
CA PRO A 14 -24.52 -25.19 -13.95
C PRO A 14 -24.82 -23.83 -14.61
N ASP A 15 -25.48 -22.90 -13.92
CA ASP A 15 -25.82 -21.55 -14.43
C ASP A 15 -24.98 -20.43 -13.80
N CYS A 16 -23.96 -20.76 -13.01
CA CYS A 16 -23.10 -19.77 -12.37
C CYS A 16 -22.20 -19.05 -13.40
N VAL A 17 -22.55 -17.79 -13.71
CA VAL A 17 -21.79 -16.85 -14.55
C VAL A 17 -21.02 -15.80 -13.72
N GLY A 18 -21.02 -15.95 -12.40
CA GLY A 18 -20.42 -15.01 -11.46
C GLY A 18 -18.89 -15.05 -11.44
N HIS A 19 -18.29 -13.96 -10.94
CA HIS A 19 -16.86 -13.91 -10.69
C HIS A 19 -16.55 -14.57 -9.33
N ALA A 20 -15.51 -15.41 -9.26
CA ALA A 20 -15.17 -16.17 -8.05
C ALA A 20 -15.01 -15.28 -6.80
N ARG A 21 -14.55 -14.03 -6.99
CA ARG A 21 -14.38 -13.06 -5.90
C ARG A 21 -15.68 -12.57 -5.26
N TYR A 22 -16.81 -12.73 -5.95
CA TYR A 22 -18.14 -12.25 -5.54
C TYR A 22 -19.11 -13.39 -5.21
N CYS A 23 -18.63 -14.65 -5.19
CA CYS A 23 -19.49 -15.78 -4.89
C CYS A 23 -19.93 -15.73 -3.40
N PRO A 24 -21.25 -15.71 -3.10
CA PRO A 24 -21.74 -15.71 -1.73
C PRO A 24 -21.45 -17.02 -0.99
N GLU A 25 -21.28 -18.12 -1.73
CA GLU A 25 -20.93 -19.45 -1.21
C GLU A 25 -19.41 -19.70 -1.22
N ARG A 26 -18.58 -18.65 -1.32
CA ARG A 26 -17.13 -18.80 -1.29
C ARG A 26 -16.66 -19.25 0.10
N SER A 27 -16.54 -20.55 0.27
CA SER A 27 -15.88 -21.17 1.42
C SER A 27 -14.52 -21.73 1.02
N GLY A 28 -13.47 -21.33 1.72
CA GLY A 28 -12.10 -21.80 1.45
C GLY A 28 -11.28 -20.88 0.56
N GLY A 29 -9.97 -20.92 0.80
CA GLY A 29 -8.96 -20.10 0.14
C GLY A 29 -7.84 -19.76 1.13
N GLU A 30 -6.64 -20.22 0.85
CA GLU A 30 -5.46 -19.85 1.62
C GLU A 30 -4.78 -18.63 1.01
N TRP A 31 -4.20 -17.80 1.87
CA TRP A 31 -3.31 -16.73 1.45
C TRP A 31 -2.00 -17.32 0.95
N GLU A 32 -1.76 -17.21 -0.36
CA GLU A 32 -0.49 -17.58 -0.99
C GLU A 32 0.38 -16.33 -1.16
N PHE A 33 1.59 -16.35 -0.61
CA PHE A 33 2.58 -15.31 -0.88
C PHE A 33 3.12 -15.45 -2.29
N LYS A 34 2.84 -14.45 -3.13
CA LYS A 34 3.37 -14.38 -4.49
C LYS A 34 4.51 -13.39 -4.54
N LYS A 35 5.58 -13.78 -5.25
CA LYS A 35 6.63 -12.83 -5.62
C LYS A 35 6.03 -11.73 -6.49
N PRO A 36 6.49 -10.47 -6.36
CA PRO A 36 6.10 -9.40 -7.27
C PRO A 36 6.36 -9.84 -8.71
N LYS A 37 5.35 -9.72 -9.59
CA LYS A 37 5.48 -10.11 -11.00
C LYS A 37 6.57 -9.26 -11.67
N GLY A 38 7.73 -9.87 -11.91
CA GLY A 38 8.84 -9.28 -12.68
C GLY A 38 9.52 -8.05 -12.04
N ARG A 39 9.27 -7.72 -10.78
CA ARG A 39 9.91 -6.58 -10.11
C ARG A 39 11.18 -7.01 -9.40
N LYS A 40 12.25 -6.24 -9.58
CA LYS A 40 13.45 -6.32 -8.74
C LYS A 40 13.07 -5.94 -7.30
N THR A 41 13.54 -6.71 -6.32
CA THR A 41 13.52 -6.29 -4.93
C THR A 41 14.30 -4.99 -4.82
N GLN A 42 13.70 -3.96 -4.26
CA GLN A 42 14.31 -2.65 -4.15
C GLN A 42 14.19 -2.15 -2.71
N PRO A 43 15.27 -1.64 -2.12
CA PRO A 43 15.17 -0.98 -0.83
C PRO A 43 14.34 0.30 -0.97
N VAL A 44 13.40 0.49 -0.04
CA VAL A 44 12.65 1.74 0.08
C VAL A 44 13.27 2.52 1.23
N PRO A 45 13.75 3.75 1.01
CA PRO A 45 14.25 4.57 2.09
C PRO A 45 13.11 4.90 3.04
N ILE A 46 13.35 4.73 4.35
CA ILE A 46 12.41 5.10 5.40
C ILE A 46 12.91 6.36 6.11
N PRO A 47 12.03 7.33 6.43
CA PRO A 47 12.41 8.47 7.25
C PRO A 47 12.89 8.02 8.64
N GLU A 48 13.93 8.67 9.18
CA GLU A 48 14.45 8.35 10.52
C GLU A 48 13.37 8.35 11.62
N PRO A 49 12.40 9.30 11.64
CA PRO A 49 11.32 9.26 12.64
C PRO A 49 10.46 8.00 12.61
N LEU A 50 10.43 7.26 11.49
CA LEU A 50 9.67 6.01 11.38
C LEU A 50 10.38 4.83 12.07
N ILE A 51 11.70 4.89 12.25
CA ILE A 51 12.50 3.82 12.85
C ILE A 51 12.04 3.48 14.28
N PRO A 52 11.90 4.44 15.23
CA PRO A 52 11.43 4.11 16.57
C PRO A 52 10.00 3.56 16.58
N LEU A 53 9.12 4.02 15.67
CA LEU A 53 7.75 3.50 15.54
C LEU A 53 7.75 2.03 15.10
N LEU A 54 8.57 1.67 14.12
CA LEU A 54 8.72 0.28 13.67
C LEU A 54 9.33 -0.63 14.75
N ARG A 55 10.24 -0.09 15.58
CA ARG A 55 10.78 -0.83 16.73
C ARG A 55 9.73 -1.06 17.81
N ALA A 56 8.94 -0.05 18.13
CA ALA A 56 7.82 -0.18 19.06
C ALA A 56 6.78 -1.19 18.56
N HIS A 57 6.46 -1.13 17.27
CA HIS A 57 5.60 -2.11 16.61
C HIS A 57 6.16 -3.53 16.75
N LYS A 58 7.45 -3.75 16.46
CA LYS A 58 8.11 -5.05 16.64
C LYS A 58 8.06 -5.55 18.09
N ALA A 59 8.13 -4.66 19.08
CA ALA A 59 8.02 -5.03 20.49
C ALA A 59 6.58 -5.45 20.86
N ALA A 60 5.57 -4.67 20.46
CA ALA A 60 4.16 -5.02 20.63
C ALA A 60 3.85 -6.36 19.97
N GLN A 61 4.46 -6.58 18.80
CA GLN A 61 4.35 -7.83 18.08
C GLN A 61 4.89 -9.04 18.85
N ALA A 62 5.96 -8.90 19.61
CA ALA A 62 6.48 -9.97 20.45
C ALA A 62 5.52 -10.27 21.62
N ALA A 63 4.88 -9.25 22.18
CA ALA A 63 3.87 -9.41 23.22
C ALA A 63 2.63 -10.16 22.72
N GLU A 64 2.12 -9.79 21.53
CA GLU A 64 1.03 -10.51 20.85
C GLU A 64 1.38 -11.98 20.58
N ARG A 65 2.63 -12.26 20.19
CA ARG A 65 3.11 -13.64 19.98
C ARG A 65 3.01 -14.47 21.25
N LEU A 66 3.47 -13.90 22.37
CA LEU A 66 3.40 -14.56 23.67
C LEU A 66 1.95 -14.78 24.11
N ALA A 67 1.09 -13.79 23.89
CA ALA A 67 -0.33 -13.89 24.23
C ALA A 67 -1.09 -14.94 23.38
N ALA A 68 -0.78 -15.04 22.08
CA ALA A 68 -1.41 -15.99 21.16
C ALA A 68 -0.95 -17.45 21.41
N GLY A 69 0.25 -17.66 21.96
CA GLY A 69 0.78 -18.98 22.29
C GLY A 69 0.74 -19.93 21.09
N SER A 70 0.07 -21.08 21.24
CA SER A 70 -0.07 -22.09 20.19
C SER A 70 -0.96 -21.66 19.01
N ALA A 71 -1.78 -20.62 19.17
CA ALA A 71 -2.60 -20.08 18.08
C ALA A 71 -1.79 -19.19 17.12
N TRP A 72 -0.55 -18.85 17.47
CA TRP A 72 0.31 -18.00 16.67
C TRP A 72 0.64 -18.60 15.31
N ASN A 73 0.48 -17.81 14.26
CA ASN A 73 0.88 -18.17 12.91
C ASN A 73 2.18 -17.46 12.51
N ASP A 74 3.31 -18.19 12.51
CA ASP A 74 4.61 -17.61 12.19
C ASP A 74 4.77 -17.46 10.67
N ARG A 75 4.55 -16.24 10.18
CA ARG A 75 4.62 -15.87 8.76
C ARG A 75 5.64 -14.77 8.45
N ASP A 76 6.44 -14.40 9.45
CA ASP A 76 7.45 -13.32 9.36
C ASP A 76 6.88 -11.99 8.80
N LEU A 77 5.65 -11.65 9.21
CA LEU A 77 4.95 -10.46 8.74
C LEU A 77 5.22 -9.24 9.61
N VAL A 78 5.55 -8.11 8.97
CA VAL A 78 5.65 -6.81 9.65
C VAL A 78 4.27 -6.29 10.05
N PHE A 79 3.25 -6.36 9.18
CA PHE A 79 1.87 -5.99 9.52
C PHE A 79 0.98 -7.22 9.45
N ARG A 80 0.24 -7.46 10.52
CA ARG A 80 -0.48 -8.72 10.75
C ARG A 80 -1.59 -8.53 11.76
N ARG A 81 -2.43 -9.55 11.88
CA ARG A 81 -3.40 -9.69 12.95
C ARG A 81 -2.70 -10.14 14.25
N PRO A 82 -3.35 -9.99 15.42
CA PRO A 82 -2.80 -10.44 16.71
C PRO A 82 -2.45 -11.94 16.77
N ASP A 83 -3.08 -12.76 15.93
CA ASP A 83 -2.84 -14.21 15.83
C ASP A 83 -1.69 -14.58 14.86
N GLY A 84 -0.98 -13.60 14.29
CA GLY A 84 0.12 -13.85 13.35
C GLY A 84 -0.31 -13.91 11.87
N ARG A 85 -1.61 -13.97 11.59
CA ARG A 85 -2.12 -14.12 10.21
C ARG A 85 -2.09 -12.80 9.42
N PRO A 86 -2.11 -12.85 8.07
CA PRO A 86 -2.24 -11.66 7.25
C PRO A 86 -3.50 -10.85 7.60
N ILE A 87 -3.41 -9.53 7.46
CA ILE A 87 -4.57 -8.64 7.52
C ILE A 87 -5.41 -8.84 6.25
N ASP A 88 -6.72 -8.97 6.39
CA ASP A 88 -7.60 -9.02 5.22
C ASP A 88 -7.63 -7.63 4.55
N PRO A 89 -7.43 -7.51 3.23
CA PRO A 89 -7.44 -6.21 2.55
C PRO A 89 -8.74 -5.42 2.73
N THR A 90 -9.86 -6.10 2.98
CA THR A 90 -11.16 -5.46 3.24
C THR A 90 -11.19 -4.85 4.62
N ASP A 91 -10.64 -5.54 5.62
CA ASP A 91 -10.54 -5.03 6.98
C ASP A 91 -9.53 -3.88 7.06
N ASP A 92 -8.38 -4.01 6.40
CA ASP A 92 -7.39 -2.93 6.22
C ASP A 92 -8.03 -1.66 5.61
N ARG A 93 -8.85 -1.81 4.55
CA ARG A 93 -9.60 -0.70 3.96
C ARG A 93 -10.70 -0.13 4.87
N LYS A 94 -11.27 -0.93 5.77
CA LYS A 94 -12.27 -0.44 6.75
C LYS A 94 -11.56 0.36 7.85
N GLU A 95 -10.48 -0.17 8.38
CA GLU A 95 -9.63 0.50 9.38
C GLU A 95 -9.10 1.83 8.86
N TRP A 96 -8.58 1.86 7.63
CA TRP A 96 -8.19 3.10 6.96
C TRP A 96 -9.29 4.17 6.95
N ARG A 97 -10.53 3.78 6.57
CA ARG A 97 -11.66 4.72 6.55
C ARG A 97 -12.03 5.20 7.94
N ALA A 98 -12.05 4.29 8.92
CA ALA A 98 -12.32 4.64 10.32
C ALA A 98 -11.30 5.65 10.85
N LEU A 99 -10.00 5.48 10.53
CA LEU A 99 -8.95 6.43 10.91
C LEU A 99 -9.16 7.81 10.28
N LEU A 100 -9.55 7.88 9.00
CA LEU A 100 -9.84 9.16 8.34
C LEU A 100 -11.04 9.87 8.98
N ASP A 101 -12.09 9.12 9.29
CA ASP A 101 -13.29 9.65 9.95
C ASP A 101 -12.96 10.14 11.37
N GLU A 102 -12.14 9.39 12.13
CA GLU A 102 -11.71 9.72 13.49
C GLU A 102 -10.93 11.04 13.55
N VAL A 103 -10.02 11.26 12.60
CA VAL A 103 -9.19 12.49 12.55
C VAL A 103 -9.80 13.60 11.69
N GLY A 104 -11.03 13.41 11.18
CA GLY A 104 -11.81 14.44 10.48
C GLY A 104 -11.28 14.83 9.09
N VAL A 105 -10.56 13.94 8.41
CA VAL A 105 -10.05 14.19 7.05
C VAL A 105 -11.10 13.77 6.01
N PRO A 106 -11.20 14.45 4.86
CA PRO A 106 -12.10 14.01 3.80
C PRO A 106 -11.83 12.55 3.37
N PRO A 107 -12.88 11.82 2.94
CA PRO A 107 -12.73 10.45 2.50
C PRO A 107 -11.67 10.32 1.41
N ALA A 108 -10.67 9.47 1.67
CA ALA A 108 -9.58 9.19 0.75
C ALA A 108 -9.39 7.68 0.62
N ARG A 109 -8.89 7.25 -0.54
CA ARG A 109 -8.55 5.85 -0.81
C ARG A 109 -7.17 5.55 -0.26
N PHE A 110 -6.90 4.28 0.03
CA PHE A 110 -5.59 3.85 0.53
C PHE A 110 -4.42 4.24 -0.40
N HIS A 111 -4.63 4.23 -1.72
CA HIS A 111 -3.60 4.67 -2.67
C HIS A 111 -3.37 6.19 -2.67
N ASP A 112 -4.27 6.99 -2.11
CA ASP A 112 -4.10 8.44 -2.01
C ASP A 112 -2.98 8.82 -1.04
N ALA A 113 -2.64 7.93 -0.08
CA ALA A 113 -1.44 8.09 0.74
C ALA A 113 -0.16 8.07 -0.11
N ARG A 114 -0.12 7.22 -1.15
CA ARG A 114 1.01 7.15 -2.08
C ARG A 114 1.09 8.38 -2.98
N HIS A 115 -0.06 8.88 -3.45
CA HIS A 115 -0.14 10.15 -4.17
C HIS A 115 0.38 11.32 -3.31
N THR A 116 -0.04 11.35 -2.04
CA THR A 116 0.41 12.36 -1.08
C THR A 116 1.93 12.31 -0.88
N ALA A 117 2.51 11.12 -0.69
CA ALA A 117 3.96 10.94 -0.58
C ALA A 117 4.70 11.44 -1.83
N ALA A 118 4.18 11.14 -3.03
CA ALA A 118 4.76 11.59 -4.29
C ALA A 118 4.76 13.12 -4.40
N THR A 119 3.62 13.75 -4.11
CA THR A 119 3.49 15.22 -4.13
C THR A 119 4.41 15.87 -3.11
N LEU A 120 4.46 15.37 -1.86
CA LEU A 120 5.33 15.91 -0.82
C LEU A 120 6.81 15.86 -1.22
N LEU A 121 7.27 14.74 -1.79
CA LEU A 121 8.66 14.62 -2.26
C LEU A 121 8.96 15.63 -3.38
N LEU A 122 8.05 15.78 -4.34
CA LEU A 122 8.22 16.77 -5.40
C LEU A 122 8.25 18.20 -4.84
N GLU A 123 7.37 18.54 -3.90
CA GLU A 123 7.32 19.86 -3.26
C GLU A 123 8.60 20.21 -2.50
N GLN A 124 9.34 19.20 -2.00
CA GLN A 124 10.68 19.39 -1.46
C GLN A 124 11.77 19.54 -2.55
N GLY A 125 11.40 19.52 -3.82
CA GLY A 125 12.31 19.64 -4.96
C GLY A 125 13.04 18.35 -5.32
N VAL A 126 12.57 17.18 -4.84
CA VAL A 126 13.16 15.88 -5.20
C VAL A 126 12.92 15.61 -6.68
N ASP A 127 13.96 15.16 -7.38
CA ASP A 127 13.87 14.81 -8.80
C ASP A 127 12.83 13.71 -9.05
N ILE A 128 12.04 13.86 -10.11
CA ILE A 128 10.93 12.94 -10.43
C ILE A 128 11.39 11.49 -10.66
N ARG A 129 12.64 11.26 -11.09
CA ARG A 129 13.20 9.91 -11.22
C ARG A 129 13.52 9.31 -9.86
N VAL A 130 14.00 10.11 -8.92
CA VAL A 130 14.20 9.68 -7.53
C VAL A 130 12.85 9.37 -6.87
N VAL A 131 11.82 10.20 -7.10
CA VAL A 131 10.45 9.90 -6.63
C VAL A 131 9.92 8.61 -7.24
N GLN A 132 10.11 8.39 -8.56
CA GLN A 132 9.72 7.15 -9.23
C GLN A 132 10.41 5.93 -8.59
N GLU A 133 11.70 6.06 -8.28
CA GLU A 133 12.51 5.02 -7.67
C GLU A 133 11.99 4.69 -6.25
N ILE A 134 11.78 5.69 -5.39
CA ILE A 134 11.24 5.51 -4.03
C ILE A 134 9.87 4.81 -4.06
N LEU A 135 9.00 5.20 -4.98
CA LEU A 135 7.70 4.57 -5.13
C LEU A 135 7.81 3.17 -5.76
N GLY A 136 8.86 2.90 -6.55
CA GLY A 136 9.02 1.65 -7.29
C GLY A 136 8.11 1.58 -8.53
N HIS A 137 7.76 2.72 -9.13
CA HIS A 137 6.95 2.74 -10.36
C HIS A 137 7.73 2.21 -11.56
N SER A 138 7.11 1.32 -12.34
CA SER A 138 7.72 0.74 -13.54
C SER A 138 7.88 1.73 -14.69
N SER A 139 7.19 2.87 -14.66
CA SER A 139 7.35 3.94 -15.63
C SER A 139 7.11 5.32 -15.02
N LEU A 140 7.76 6.34 -15.59
CA LEU A 140 7.53 7.74 -15.25
C LEU A 140 6.07 8.17 -15.52
N ALA A 141 5.36 7.53 -16.44
CA ALA A 141 3.96 7.84 -16.71
C ALA A 141 3.06 7.55 -15.49
N VAL A 142 3.39 6.51 -14.70
CA VAL A 142 2.68 6.22 -13.44
C VAL A 142 3.00 7.29 -12.40
N THR A 143 4.28 7.67 -12.24
CA THR A 143 4.65 8.76 -11.33
C THR A 143 3.99 10.09 -11.72
N LYS A 144 3.93 10.42 -13.01
CA LYS A 144 3.24 11.64 -13.50
C LYS A 144 1.74 11.60 -13.28
N ARG A 145 1.08 10.44 -13.37
CA ARG A 145 -0.33 10.29 -12.97
C ARG A 145 -0.48 10.51 -11.47
N ASP A 146 0.50 10.06 -10.70
CA ASP A 146 0.42 10.11 -9.25
C ASP A 146 0.71 11.49 -8.66
N THR A 147 1.24 12.40 -9.48
CA THR A 147 1.67 13.74 -9.09
C THR A 147 0.90 14.79 -9.88
N HIS A 148 0.17 15.66 -9.20
CA HIS A 148 -0.31 16.89 -9.81
C HIS A 148 0.72 18.00 -9.57
N VAL A 149 1.09 18.74 -10.61
CA VAL A 149 1.89 19.96 -10.43
C VAL A 149 1.03 20.92 -9.61
N THR A 150 1.42 21.14 -8.36
CA THR A 150 0.74 22.12 -7.51
C THR A 150 1.11 23.51 -7.98
N SER A 151 0.23 24.49 -7.76
CA SER A 151 0.51 25.90 -8.06
C SER A 151 1.79 26.40 -7.35
N ARG A 152 2.11 25.80 -6.20
CA ARG A 152 3.33 26.03 -5.45
C ARG A 152 4.58 25.57 -6.21
N LEU A 153 4.59 24.34 -6.71
CA LEU A 153 5.71 23.81 -7.51
C LEU A 153 6.00 24.65 -8.74
N ALA A 154 4.95 25.11 -9.42
CA ALA A 154 5.08 25.97 -10.58
C ALA A 154 5.71 27.34 -10.21
N ARG A 155 5.29 27.94 -9.08
CA ARG A 155 5.87 29.18 -8.57
C ARG A 155 7.32 29.02 -8.15
N ASP A 156 7.65 27.98 -7.37
CA ASP A 156 9.02 27.70 -6.95
C ASP A 156 9.96 27.50 -8.15
N ALA A 157 9.49 26.81 -9.20
CA ALA A 157 10.25 26.64 -10.43
C ALA A 157 10.47 27.97 -11.17
N ALA A 158 9.42 28.80 -11.28
CA ALA A 158 9.52 30.13 -11.87
C ALA A 158 10.48 31.03 -11.09
N ASP A 159 10.45 31.01 -9.75
CA ASP A 159 11.33 31.80 -8.90
C ASP A 159 12.79 31.36 -9.00
N ARG A 160 13.06 30.05 -9.06
CA ARG A 160 14.42 29.50 -9.28
C ARG A 160 14.98 29.89 -10.64
N MET A 161 14.16 29.80 -11.68
CA MET A 161 14.51 30.27 -13.02
C MET A 161 14.77 31.78 -13.01
N GLY A 162 13.92 32.54 -12.30
CA GLY A 162 14.05 33.96 -12.05
C GLY A 162 15.44 34.33 -11.52
N LYS A 163 15.84 33.67 -10.43
CA LYS A 163 17.16 33.85 -9.81
C LYS A 163 18.32 33.42 -10.71
N ALA A 164 18.17 32.33 -11.46
CA ALA A 164 19.26 31.83 -12.31
C ALA A 164 19.52 32.71 -13.54
N LEU A 165 18.50 33.39 -14.05
CA LEU A 165 18.57 34.21 -15.26
C LEU A 165 18.76 35.71 -14.98
N TRP A 166 18.23 36.21 -13.86
CA TRP A 166 18.20 37.65 -13.54
C TRP A 166 18.69 37.98 -12.12
N GLY A 167 19.31 37.01 -11.43
CA GLY A 167 19.98 37.21 -10.14
C GLY A 167 21.40 37.73 -10.30
#